data_AF-A0A538GSX4-F1
#
_entry.id   AF-A0A538GSX4-F1
#
_cell.length_a   1.000
_cell.length_b   1.000
_cell.length_c   1.000
_cell.angle_alpha   90.00
_cell.angle_beta   90.00
_cell.angle_gamma   90.00
#
_symmetry.space_group_name_H-M   'P 1'
#
loop_
_entity.id
_entity.type
_entity.pdbx_description
1 polymer ?
#
loop_
_entity_poly.entity_id
_entity_poly.type
_entity_poly.pdbx_seq_one_letter_code
_entity_poly.pdbx_strand_id
1 'polypeptide(L)'
;MRFTTYLSYALTDLGDLPGAQSVLDEALERAEVVTDAYSRVRLYWSLARLNDVRGRSAAALDCIRRAMALLEVTDDTLHLARAHLLCADILMTQDRHELAGRHLALAEQLFGTQAEALDLTNLRRDQAKHAARAGNGEQAVAYARHALESAGEENPHERGNALWALAEGLALTGEADEADTAFREATKLLEEHGHRRDVVEACRSWGKFLRRSGREEEALEVFERAADLASEPLTIETHGQK
;
A
#
# COMPACT_ATOMS: atom_id res chain seq x y z
N MET A 1 15.32 14.86 -11.49
CA MET A 1 14.49 14.56 -10.29
C MET A 1 13.17 13.90 -10.63
N ARG A 2 12.24 14.54 -11.36
CA ARG A 2 10.91 13.95 -11.64
C ARG A 2 10.96 12.56 -12.31
N PHE A 3 11.78 12.38 -13.35
CA PHE A 3 11.94 11.08 -14.03
C PHE A 3 12.59 10.01 -13.15
N THR A 4 13.58 10.41 -12.34
CA THR A 4 14.30 9.56 -11.39
C THR A 4 13.37 8.97 -10.33
N THR A 5 12.44 9.79 -9.80
CA THR A 5 11.41 9.36 -8.84
C THR A 5 10.43 8.36 -9.46
N TYR A 6 9.92 8.61 -10.67
CA TYR A 6 9.02 7.67 -11.33
C TYR A 6 9.70 6.35 -11.69
N LEU A 7 10.95 6.40 -12.15
CA LEU A 7 11.72 5.19 -12.41
C LEU A 7 11.94 4.39 -11.12
N SER A 8 12.28 5.07 -10.01
CA SER A 8 12.39 4.41 -8.70
C SER A 8 11.08 3.76 -8.26
N TYR A 9 9.92 4.39 -8.52
CA TYR A 9 8.61 3.79 -8.22
C TYR A 9 8.39 2.53 -9.04
N ALA A 10 8.53 2.60 -10.37
CA ALA A 10 8.36 1.45 -11.23
C ALA A 10 9.30 0.29 -10.85
N LEU A 11 10.57 0.59 -10.54
CA LEU A 11 11.52 -0.42 -10.09
C LEU A 11 11.14 -1.01 -8.72
N THR A 12 10.62 -0.20 -7.79
CA THR A 12 10.15 -0.69 -6.48
C THR A 12 8.90 -1.57 -6.64
N ASP A 13 7.97 -1.17 -7.50
CA ASP A 13 6.71 -1.89 -7.76
C ASP A 13 6.99 -3.22 -8.50
N LEU A 14 7.97 -3.24 -9.40
CA LEU A 14 8.53 -4.45 -10.03
C LEU A 14 9.43 -5.26 -9.08
N GLY A 15 9.76 -4.73 -7.90
CA GLY A 15 10.64 -5.35 -6.92
C GLY A 15 12.14 -5.39 -7.28
N ASP A 16 12.58 -4.66 -8.31
CA ASP A 16 14.00 -4.38 -8.56
C ASP A 16 14.52 -3.36 -7.52
N LEU A 17 14.65 -3.83 -6.28
CA LEU A 17 15.09 -3.01 -5.16
C LEU A 17 16.54 -2.52 -5.34
N PRO A 18 17.50 -3.31 -5.89
CA PRO A 18 18.84 -2.81 -6.20
C PRO A 18 18.83 -1.70 -7.24
N GLY A 19 18.08 -1.86 -8.35
CA GLY A 19 17.93 -0.83 -9.37
C GLY A 19 17.29 0.44 -8.81
N ALA A 20 16.20 0.31 -8.04
CA ALA A 20 15.54 1.42 -7.38
C ALA A 20 16.50 2.20 -6.46
N GLN A 21 17.36 1.49 -5.72
CA GLN A 21 18.37 2.11 -4.85
C GLN A 21 19.43 2.86 -5.64
N SER A 22 19.99 2.25 -6.68
CA SER A 22 21.01 2.87 -7.53
C SER A 22 20.51 4.21 -8.09
N VAL A 23 19.28 4.22 -8.59
CA VAL A 23 18.64 5.43 -9.13
C VAL A 23 18.46 6.51 -8.06
N LEU A 24 18.16 6.15 -6.82
CA LEU A 24 17.98 7.09 -5.71
C LEU A 24 19.31 7.59 -5.12
N ASP A 25 20.35 6.77 -5.08
CA ASP A 25 21.69 7.18 -4.63
C ASP A 25 22.30 8.21 -5.58
N GLU A 26 22.19 7.98 -6.89
CA GLU A 26 22.56 8.99 -7.89
C GLU A 26 21.75 10.29 -7.75
N ALA A 27 20.49 10.18 -7.32
CA ALA A 27 19.64 11.35 -7.09
C ALA A 27 20.08 12.14 -5.85
N LEU A 28 20.51 11.45 -4.80
CA LEU A 28 21.04 12.03 -3.55
C LEU A 28 22.37 12.75 -3.79
N GLU A 29 23.30 12.14 -4.52
CA GLU A 29 24.59 12.78 -4.87
C GLU A 29 24.40 14.08 -5.66
N ARG A 30 23.40 14.10 -6.55
CA ARG A 30 23.04 15.32 -7.31
C ARG A 30 22.23 16.33 -6.49
N ALA A 31 21.64 15.91 -5.37
CA ALA A 31 20.76 16.75 -4.55
C ALA A 31 21.52 17.73 -3.64
N GLU A 32 22.79 17.46 -3.30
CA GLU A 32 23.60 18.27 -2.39
C GLU A 32 23.87 19.70 -2.88
N VAL A 33 23.66 19.99 -4.18
CA VAL A 33 24.07 21.28 -4.76
C VAL A 33 22.91 22.15 -5.27
N VAL A 34 21.81 21.58 -5.82
CA VAL A 34 20.78 22.39 -6.53
C VAL A 34 19.38 21.75 -6.56
N THR A 35 18.84 21.20 -5.46
CA THR A 35 17.45 20.70 -5.48
C THR A 35 16.46 21.61 -4.75
N ASP A 36 15.38 21.96 -5.45
CA ASP A 36 14.22 22.65 -4.88
C ASP A 36 13.52 21.78 -3.83
N ALA A 37 12.73 22.42 -2.94
CA ALA A 37 12.06 21.73 -1.83
C ALA A 37 11.18 20.56 -2.30
N TYR A 38 10.47 20.71 -3.42
CA TYR A 38 9.55 19.70 -3.94
C TYR A 38 10.30 18.50 -4.54
N SER A 39 11.48 18.72 -5.14
CA SER A 39 12.38 17.63 -5.53
C SER A 39 12.90 16.83 -4.33
N ARG A 40 13.16 17.47 -3.18
CA ARG A 40 13.54 16.76 -1.95
C ARG A 40 12.38 15.97 -1.35
N VAL A 41 11.17 16.53 -1.37
CA VAL A 41 9.94 15.82 -0.96
C VAL A 41 9.80 14.51 -1.75
N ARG A 42 9.86 14.58 -3.08
CA ARG A 42 9.78 13.39 -3.95
C ARG A 42 10.89 12.37 -3.67
N LEU A 43 12.11 12.83 -3.44
CA LEU A 43 13.25 11.95 -3.13
C LEU A 43 13.04 11.20 -1.81
N TYR A 44 12.68 11.92 -0.74
CA TYR A 44 12.38 11.31 0.54
C TYR A 44 11.18 10.36 0.47
N TRP A 45 10.17 10.68 -0.35
CA TRP A 45 9.05 9.78 -0.60
C TRP A 45 9.47 8.46 -1.24
N SER A 46 10.27 8.51 -2.31
CA SER A 46 10.80 7.30 -2.95
C SER A 46 11.65 6.47 -2.00
N LEU A 47 12.51 7.12 -1.21
CA LEU A 47 13.30 6.44 -0.18
C LEU A 47 12.40 5.80 0.89
N ALA A 48 11.31 6.44 1.28
CA ALA A 48 10.36 5.87 2.24
C ALA A 48 9.73 4.57 1.69
N ARG A 49 9.18 4.60 0.46
CA ARG A 49 8.60 3.41 -0.18
C ARG A 49 9.62 2.28 -0.33
N LEU A 50 10.82 2.58 -0.81
CA LEU A 50 11.87 1.58 -1.00
C LEU A 50 12.31 0.96 0.33
N ASN A 51 12.47 1.76 1.38
CA ASN A 51 12.84 1.25 2.69
C ASN A 51 11.73 0.40 3.32
N ASP A 52 10.46 0.77 3.12
CA ASP A 52 9.32 -0.03 3.60
C ASP A 52 9.27 -1.41 2.94
N VAL A 53 9.38 -1.47 1.61
CA VAL A 53 9.43 -2.75 0.86
C VAL A 53 10.61 -3.64 1.29
N ARG A 54 11.71 -3.03 1.78
CA ARG A 54 12.87 -3.74 2.34
C ARG A 54 12.71 -4.13 3.81
N GLY A 55 11.58 -3.84 4.43
CA GLY A 55 11.34 -4.04 5.87
C GLY A 55 12.17 -3.12 6.77
N ARG A 56 12.76 -2.04 6.24
CA ARG A 56 13.53 -1.04 6.97
C ARG A 56 12.62 0.09 7.47
N SER A 57 11.60 -0.26 8.22
CA SER A 57 10.47 0.62 8.55
C SER A 57 10.89 1.85 9.35
N ALA A 58 11.92 1.75 10.21
CA ALA A 58 12.48 2.92 10.90
C ALA A 58 13.08 3.95 9.93
N ALA A 59 13.81 3.50 8.91
CA ALA A 59 14.36 4.37 7.88
C ALA A 59 13.26 4.93 6.98
N ALA A 60 12.23 4.13 6.67
CA ALA A 60 11.08 4.56 5.90
C ALA A 60 10.32 5.70 6.62
N LEU A 61 10.07 5.54 7.92
CA LEU A 61 9.44 6.55 8.77
C LEU A 61 10.30 7.82 8.91
N ASP A 62 11.62 7.69 8.97
CA ASP A 62 12.51 8.87 8.97
C ASP A 62 12.37 9.66 7.65
N CYS A 63 12.37 8.96 6.52
CA CYS A 63 12.25 9.57 5.20
C CYS A 63 10.90 10.28 5.04
N ILE A 64 9.78 9.62 5.33
CA ILE A 64 8.46 10.25 5.17
C ILE A 64 8.27 11.44 6.11
N ARG A 65 8.83 11.39 7.33
CA ARG A 65 8.83 12.54 8.26
C ARG A 65 9.59 13.75 7.70
N ARG A 66 10.72 13.53 7.02
CA ARG A 66 11.44 14.62 6.34
C ARG A 66 10.64 15.21 5.18
N ALA A 67 9.94 14.37 4.42
CA ALA A 67 9.05 14.83 3.36
C ALA A 67 7.89 15.68 3.93
N MET A 68 7.27 15.22 5.02
CA MET A 68 6.22 15.97 5.72
C MET A 68 6.71 17.32 6.24
N ALA A 69 7.87 17.37 6.90
CA ALA A 69 8.43 18.63 7.41
C ALA A 69 8.70 19.67 6.30
N LEU A 70 9.03 19.22 5.09
CA LEU A 70 9.19 20.09 3.92
C LEU A 70 7.85 20.55 3.33
N LEU A 71 6.79 19.76 3.48
CA LEU A 71 5.42 20.07 3.03
C LEU A 71 4.67 20.94 4.04
N GLU A 72 4.96 20.82 5.34
CA GLU A 72 4.34 21.63 6.40
C GLU A 72 4.65 23.13 6.27
N VAL A 73 5.76 23.47 5.62
CA VAL A 73 6.14 24.87 5.34
C VAL A 73 5.57 25.39 4.01
N THR A 74 4.76 24.58 3.31
CA THR A 74 4.06 24.96 2.08
C THR A 74 2.55 24.93 2.29
N ASP A 75 1.79 25.53 1.38
CA ASP A 75 0.32 25.44 1.35
C ASP A 75 -0.17 24.15 0.64
N ASP A 76 0.69 23.14 0.47
CA ASP A 76 0.39 21.91 -0.27
C ASP A 76 -0.22 20.83 0.64
N THR A 77 -1.45 21.10 1.08
CA THR A 77 -2.23 20.20 1.95
C THR A 77 -2.49 18.84 1.32
N LEU A 78 -2.61 18.78 -0.01
CA LEU A 78 -2.87 17.54 -0.76
C LEU A 78 -1.67 16.58 -0.67
N HIS A 79 -0.45 17.04 -0.97
CA HIS A 79 0.73 16.19 -0.84
C HIS A 79 1.05 15.87 0.61
N LEU A 80 0.75 16.77 1.55
CA LEU A 80 0.89 16.50 2.98
C LEU A 80 -0.07 15.37 3.41
N ALA A 81 -1.34 15.41 2.98
CA ALA A 81 -2.32 14.36 3.26
C ALA A 81 -1.86 13.00 2.73
N ARG A 82 -1.41 12.94 1.48
CA ARG A 82 -0.84 11.73 0.88
C ARG A 82 0.38 11.22 1.65
N ALA A 83 1.22 12.11 2.21
CA ALA A 83 2.37 11.72 3.02
C ALA A 83 1.94 11.08 4.34
N HIS A 84 0.87 11.60 4.95
CA HIS A 84 0.24 10.98 6.12
C HIS A 84 -0.32 9.60 5.78
N LEU A 85 -0.95 9.38 4.62
CA LEU A 85 -1.39 8.05 4.18
C LEU A 85 -0.22 7.05 4.09
N LEU A 86 0.88 7.43 3.42
CA LEU A 86 2.06 6.56 3.34
C LEU A 86 2.64 6.26 4.73
N CYS A 87 2.68 7.24 5.63
CA CYS A 87 3.12 7.02 7.00
C CYS A 87 2.19 6.03 7.74
N ALA A 88 0.88 6.15 7.57
CA ALA A 88 -0.09 5.24 8.16
C ALA A 88 0.10 3.80 7.66
N ASP A 89 0.28 3.61 6.35
CA ASP A 89 0.56 2.30 5.75
C ASP A 89 1.81 1.65 6.34
N ILE A 90 2.94 2.38 6.39
CA ILE A 90 4.20 1.91 7.00
C ILE A 90 3.99 1.57 8.49
N LEU A 91 3.19 2.34 9.23
CA LEU A 91 2.90 2.04 10.63
C LEU A 91 2.03 0.78 10.79
N MET A 92 1.10 0.53 9.87
CA MET A 92 0.28 -0.67 9.88
C MET A 92 1.09 -1.95 9.62
N THR A 93 2.11 -1.90 8.75
CA THR A 93 3.02 -3.06 8.54
C THR A 93 3.83 -3.41 9.80
N GLN A 94 3.98 -2.45 10.71
CA GLN A 94 4.69 -2.60 11.99
C GLN A 94 3.75 -2.88 13.17
N ASP A 95 2.47 -3.16 12.93
CA ASP A 95 1.47 -3.41 13.99
C ASP A 95 1.24 -2.19 14.91
N ARG A 96 1.66 -0.98 14.48
CA ARG A 96 1.54 0.27 15.25
C ARG A 96 0.22 0.98 14.96
N HIS A 97 -0.88 0.24 15.12
CA HIS A 97 -2.22 0.63 14.67
C HIS A 97 -2.72 1.96 15.24
N GLU A 98 -2.50 2.22 16.53
CA GLU A 98 -2.95 3.48 17.16
C GLU A 98 -2.32 4.73 16.52
N LEU A 99 -1.04 4.64 16.14
CA LEU A 99 -0.34 5.74 15.48
C LEU A 99 -0.78 5.87 14.03
N ALA A 100 -1.00 4.74 13.34
CA ALA A 100 -1.56 4.75 11.99
C ALA A 100 -2.92 5.48 11.97
N GLY A 101 -3.82 5.18 12.92
CA GLY A 101 -5.11 5.84 13.05
C GLY A 101 -5.02 7.37 13.18
N ARG A 102 -4.02 7.89 13.90
CA ARG A 102 -3.77 9.35 13.97
C ARG A 102 -3.38 9.94 12.63
N HIS A 103 -2.51 9.26 11.87
CA HIS A 103 -2.12 9.70 10.54
C HIS A 103 -3.28 9.63 9.55
N LEU A 104 -4.15 8.60 9.63
CA LEU A 104 -5.36 8.52 8.80
C LEU A 104 -6.34 9.66 9.08
N ALA A 105 -6.55 9.99 10.35
CA ALA A 105 -7.40 11.12 10.73
C ALA A 105 -6.85 12.47 10.23
N LEU A 106 -5.52 12.67 10.32
CA LEU A 106 -4.87 13.87 9.77
C LEU A 106 -4.97 13.92 8.25
N ALA A 107 -4.76 12.80 7.56
CA ALA A 107 -4.92 12.74 6.10
C ALA A 107 -6.35 13.11 5.68
N GLU A 108 -7.37 12.56 6.34
CA GLU A 108 -8.78 12.89 6.08
C GLU A 108 -9.08 14.39 6.27
N GLN A 109 -8.55 14.99 7.34
CA GLN A 109 -8.69 16.43 7.59
C GLN A 109 -8.01 17.29 6.52
N LEU A 110 -6.79 16.93 6.12
CA LEU A 110 -5.99 17.67 5.14
C LEU A 110 -6.53 17.56 3.72
N PHE A 111 -7.08 16.40 3.35
CA PHE A 111 -7.72 16.21 2.06
C PHE A 111 -8.92 17.14 1.87
N GLY A 112 -9.72 17.35 2.91
CA GLY A 112 -10.89 18.24 2.88
C GLY A 112 -11.76 17.99 1.64
N THR A 113 -12.07 19.05 0.88
CA THR A 113 -12.82 18.97 -0.37
C THR A 113 -11.94 18.83 -1.61
N GLN A 114 -10.62 18.75 -1.45
CA GLN A 114 -9.64 18.74 -2.54
C GLN A 114 -9.19 17.32 -2.94
N ALA A 115 -9.66 16.30 -2.24
CA ALA A 115 -9.31 14.90 -2.50
C ALA A 115 -9.70 14.46 -3.91
N GLU A 116 -8.77 13.83 -4.60
CA GLU A 116 -9.06 13.14 -5.86
C GLU A 116 -9.72 11.77 -5.56
N ALA A 117 -10.38 11.17 -6.56
CA ALA A 117 -11.06 9.88 -6.39
C ALA A 117 -10.09 8.78 -5.90
N LEU A 118 -8.85 8.78 -6.40
CA LEU A 118 -7.81 7.85 -5.98
C LEU A 118 -7.37 8.09 -4.53
N ASP A 119 -7.29 9.35 -4.10
CA ASP A 119 -6.97 9.70 -2.71
C ASP A 119 -8.04 9.20 -1.74
N LEU A 120 -9.32 9.40 -2.09
CA LEU A 120 -10.44 8.91 -1.30
C LEU A 120 -10.48 7.39 -1.25
N THR A 121 -10.21 6.73 -2.39
CA THR A 121 -10.12 5.26 -2.46
C THR A 121 -9.06 4.73 -1.50
N ASN A 122 -7.86 5.32 -1.55
CA ASN A 122 -6.74 4.92 -0.70
C ASN A 122 -6.99 5.19 0.78
N LEU A 123 -7.49 6.38 1.13
CA LEU A 123 -7.86 6.73 2.50
C LEU A 123 -8.90 5.74 3.07
N ARG A 124 -9.99 5.49 2.33
CA ARG A 124 -11.08 4.62 2.80
C ARG A 124 -10.61 3.17 2.90
N ARG A 125 -9.79 2.69 1.96
CA ARG A 125 -9.14 1.38 2.03
C ARG A 125 -8.26 1.25 3.28
N ASP A 126 -7.43 2.24 3.59
CA ASP A 126 -6.58 2.22 4.79
C ASP A 126 -7.40 2.27 6.09
N GLN A 127 -8.46 3.08 6.12
CA GLN A 127 -9.39 3.13 7.25
C GLN A 127 -10.10 1.79 7.46
N ALA A 128 -10.46 1.08 6.37
CA ALA A 128 -11.03 -0.25 6.44
C ALA A 128 -10.04 -1.26 7.06
N LYS A 129 -8.80 -1.30 6.57
CA LYS A 129 -7.74 -2.16 7.13
C LYS A 129 -7.50 -1.85 8.62
N HIS A 130 -7.39 -0.57 8.97
CA HIS A 130 -7.24 -0.14 10.36
C HIS A 130 -8.41 -0.60 11.25
N ALA A 131 -9.65 -0.40 10.79
CA ALA A 131 -10.85 -0.82 11.52
C ALA A 131 -10.90 -2.35 11.69
N ALA A 132 -10.54 -3.12 10.66
CA ALA A 132 -10.47 -4.57 10.74
C ALA A 132 -9.44 -5.02 11.80
N ARG A 133 -8.28 -4.35 11.89
CA ARG A 133 -7.26 -4.68 12.90
C ARG A 133 -7.64 -4.28 14.32
N ALA A 134 -8.50 -3.27 14.45
CA ALA A 134 -9.16 -2.94 15.71
C ALA A 134 -10.31 -3.89 16.07
N GLY A 135 -10.67 -4.85 15.20
CA GLY A 135 -11.80 -5.76 15.39
C GLY A 135 -13.17 -5.16 15.08
N ASN A 136 -13.21 -3.94 14.53
CA ASN A 136 -14.44 -3.22 14.19
C ASN A 136 -14.94 -3.63 12.79
N GLY A 137 -15.47 -4.86 12.67
CA GLY A 137 -15.90 -5.44 11.39
C GLY A 137 -16.89 -4.57 10.60
N GLU A 138 -17.94 -4.05 11.26
CA GLU A 138 -18.94 -3.20 10.59
C GLU A 138 -18.35 -1.92 10.00
N GLN A 139 -17.44 -1.26 10.73
CA GLN A 139 -16.74 -0.08 10.23
C GLN A 139 -15.79 -0.43 9.08
N ALA A 140 -15.10 -1.58 9.16
CA ALA A 140 -14.24 -2.05 8.09
C ALA A 140 -15.03 -2.28 6.80
N VAL A 141 -16.18 -2.94 6.88
CA VAL A 141 -17.09 -3.15 5.75
C VAL A 141 -17.57 -1.83 5.16
N ALA A 142 -18.00 -0.88 6.01
CA ALA A 142 -18.45 0.43 5.55
C ALA A 142 -17.34 1.16 4.78
N TYR A 143 -16.15 1.31 5.37
CA TYR A 143 -15.04 1.97 4.71
C TYR A 143 -14.61 1.27 3.41
N ALA A 144 -14.59 -0.07 3.38
CA ALA A 144 -14.21 -0.81 2.19
C ALA A 144 -15.23 -0.63 1.04
N ARG A 145 -16.54 -0.61 1.34
CA ARG A 145 -17.58 -0.32 0.35
C ARG A 145 -17.44 1.10 -0.23
N HIS A 146 -17.17 2.09 0.63
CA HIS A 146 -16.88 3.46 0.17
C HIS A 146 -15.62 3.52 -0.72
N ALA A 147 -14.59 2.73 -0.43
CA ALA A 147 -13.40 2.63 -1.28
C ALA A 147 -13.75 2.03 -2.65
N LEU A 148 -14.58 0.97 -2.70
CA LEU A 148 -15.02 0.35 -3.95
C LEU A 148 -15.87 1.27 -4.82
N GLU A 149 -16.74 2.08 -4.21
CA GLU A 149 -17.52 3.11 -4.91
C GLU A 149 -16.61 4.17 -5.54
N SER A 150 -15.51 4.52 -4.87
CA SER A 150 -14.57 5.57 -5.31
C SER A 150 -13.56 5.09 -6.36
N ALA A 151 -13.15 3.81 -6.32
CA ALA A 151 -12.12 3.26 -7.22
C ALA A 151 -12.54 3.24 -8.69
N GLY A 152 -13.84 3.13 -8.98
CA GLY A 152 -14.35 2.93 -10.33
C GLY A 152 -13.84 1.64 -10.99
N GLU A 153 -14.11 1.46 -12.29
CA GLU A 153 -13.64 0.29 -13.06
C GLU A 153 -12.22 0.47 -13.63
N GLU A 154 -11.74 1.71 -13.73
CA GLU A 154 -10.45 2.05 -14.35
C GLU A 154 -9.23 1.80 -13.43
N ASN A 155 -9.46 1.49 -12.15
CA ASN A 155 -8.40 1.25 -11.16
C ASN A 155 -8.49 -0.17 -10.59
N PRO A 156 -8.20 -1.22 -11.38
CA PRO A 156 -8.37 -2.61 -10.95
C PRO A 156 -7.49 -2.97 -9.75
N HIS A 157 -6.26 -2.46 -9.68
CA HIS A 157 -5.37 -2.66 -8.51
C HIS A 157 -6.01 -2.16 -7.21
N GLU A 158 -6.54 -0.94 -7.23
CA GLU A 158 -7.16 -0.33 -6.05
C GLU A 158 -8.48 -1.00 -5.66
N ARG A 159 -9.26 -1.41 -6.67
CA ARG A 159 -10.46 -2.21 -6.46
C ARG A 159 -10.12 -3.56 -5.80
N GLY A 160 -9.05 -4.22 -6.23
CA GLY A 160 -8.60 -5.50 -5.64
C GLY A 160 -8.20 -5.33 -4.18
N ASN A 161 -7.46 -4.28 -3.89
CA ASN A 161 -7.08 -3.92 -2.52
C ASN A 161 -8.29 -3.54 -1.64
N ALA A 162 -9.30 -2.86 -2.18
CA ALA A 162 -10.53 -2.55 -1.47
C ALA A 162 -11.40 -3.79 -1.23
N LEU A 163 -11.48 -4.72 -2.19
CA LEU A 163 -12.14 -6.02 -2.02
C LEU A 163 -11.46 -6.86 -0.93
N TRP A 164 -10.12 -6.85 -0.87
CA TRP A 164 -9.39 -7.51 0.21
C TRP A 164 -9.77 -6.91 1.57
N ALA A 165 -9.80 -5.59 1.71
CA ALA A 165 -10.23 -4.94 2.95
C ALA A 165 -11.69 -5.26 3.31
N LEU A 166 -12.58 -5.34 2.31
CA LEU A 166 -13.97 -5.76 2.49
C LEU A 166 -14.04 -7.19 3.03
N ALA A 167 -13.28 -8.11 2.45
CA ALA A 167 -13.23 -9.50 2.87
C ALA A 167 -12.77 -9.66 4.33
N GLU A 168 -11.77 -8.89 4.77
CA GLU A 168 -11.35 -8.85 6.18
C GLU A 168 -12.48 -8.36 7.10
N GLY A 169 -13.23 -7.33 6.68
CA GLY A 169 -14.40 -6.83 7.43
C GLY A 169 -15.53 -7.85 7.53
N LEU A 170 -15.91 -8.46 6.42
CA LEU A 170 -16.96 -9.50 6.35
C LEU A 170 -16.60 -10.74 7.19
N ALA A 171 -15.33 -11.13 7.18
CA ALA A 171 -14.83 -12.21 8.02
C ALA A 171 -14.99 -11.91 9.52
N LEU A 172 -14.92 -10.65 9.94
CA LEU A 172 -15.12 -10.22 11.32
C LEU A 172 -16.60 -10.15 11.71
N THR A 173 -17.48 -9.82 10.78
CA THR A 173 -18.94 -9.80 11.03
C THR A 173 -19.58 -11.19 10.96
N GLY A 174 -18.83 -12.21 10.52
CA GLY A 174 -19.30 -13.59 10.44
C GLY A 174 -19.96 -13.95 9.11
N GLU A 175 -19.90 -13.05 8.11
CA GLU A 175 -20.42 -13.24 6.76
C GLU A 175 -19.44 -14.08 5.92
N ALA A 176 -19.25 -15.35 6.31
CA ALA A 176 -18.17 -16.20 5.79
C ALA A 176 -18.22 -16.41 4.27
N ASP A 177 -19.39 -16.65 3.69
CA ASP A 177 -19.53 -16.90 2.24
C ASP A 177 -19.22 -15.64 1.41
N GLU A 178 -19.65 -14.47 1.89
CA GLU A 178 -19.34 -13.18 1.26
C GLU A 178 -17.86 -12.83 1.42
N ALA A 179 -17.28 -13.09 2.59
CA ALA A 179 -15.85 -12.90 2.83
C ALA A 179 -15.01 -13.76 1.89
N ASP A 180 -15.34 -15.04 1.72
CA ASP A 180 -14.64 -15.95 0.81
C ASP A 180 -14.73 -15.49 -0.65
N THR A 181 -15.91 -15.03 -1.06
CA THR A 181 -16.13 -14.47 -2.40
C THR A 181 -15.28 -13.22 -2.63
N ALA A 182 -15.29 -12.29 -1.67
CA ALA A 182 -14.51 -11.06 -1.74
C ALA A 182 -13.00 -11.34 -1.74
N PHE A 183 -12.51 -12.30 -0.94
CA PHE A 183 -11.11 -12.71 -0.96
C PHE A 183 -10.70 -13.27 -2.33
N ARG A 184 -11.50 -14.18 -2.89
CA ARG A 184 -11.23 -14.79 -4.20
C ARG A 184 -11.16 -13.75 -5.32
N GLU A 185 -12.11 -12.81 -5.34
CA GLU A 185 -12.11 -11.72 -6.33
C GLU A 185 -10.92 -10.77 -6.13
N ALA A 186 -10.61 -10.43 -4.87
CA ALA A 186 -9.46 -9.59 -4.54
C ALA A 186 -8.14 -10.20 -5.02
N THR A 187 -7.88 -11.47 -4.68
CA THR A 187 -6.63 -12.14 -5.06
C THR A 187 -6.51 -12.27 -6.57
N LYS A 188 -7.60 -12.61 -7.28
CA LYS A 188 -7.59 -12.66 -8.74
C LYS A 188 -7.22 -11.31 -9.36
N LEU A 189 -7.87 -10.23 -8.90
CA LEU A 189 -7.66 -8.90 -9.47
C LEU A 189 -6.25 -8.37 -9.16
N LEU A 190 -5.73 -8.68 -7.96
CA LEU A 190 -4.37 -8.33 -7.57
C LEU A 190 -3.32 -9.19 -8.31
N GLU A 191 -3.59 -10.45 -8.62
CA GLU A 191 -2.70 -11.27 -9.45
C GLU A 191 -2.60 -10.72 -10.88
N GLU A 192 -3.70 -10.21 -11.43
CA GLU A 192 -3.75 -9.66 -12.79
C GLU A 192 -3.16 -8.24 -12.89
N HIS A 193 -3.37 -7.40 -11.86
CA HIS A 193 -3.09 -5.96 -11.95
C HIS A 193 -2.33 -5.37 -10.76
N GLY A 194 -2.08 -6.14 -9.70
CA GLY A 194 -1.51 -5.65 -8.46
C GLY A 194 -0.02 -5.89 -8.31
N HIS A 195 0.52 -5.33 -7.23
CA HIS A 195 1.90 -5.57 -6.85
C HIS A 195 2.02 -6.92 -6.14
N ARG A 196 3.14 -7.61 -6.36
CA ARG A 196 3.40 -8.94 -5.78
C ARG A 196 3.22 -8.97 -4.26
N ARG A 197 3.60 -7.89 -3.57
CA ARG A 197 3.41 -7.75 -2.12
C ARG A 197 1.93 -7.81 -1.74
N ASP A 198 1.08 -7.07 -2.43
CA ASP A 198 -0.37 -7.02 -2.16
C ASP A 198 -1.00 -8.39 -2.38
N VAL A 199 -0.62 -9.10 -3.45
CA VAL A 199 -1.07 -10.47 -3.73
C VAL A 199 -0.71 -11.41 -2.58
N VAL A 200 0.56 -11.40 -2.16
CA VAL A 200 1.05 -12.29 -1.10
C VAL A 200 0.33 -11.99 0.23
N GLU A 201 0.11 -10.72 0.57
CA GLU A 201 -0.59 -10.33 1.80
C GLU A 201 -2.08 -10.68 1.76
N ALA A 202 -2.75 -10.48 0.62
CA ALA A 202 -4.15 -10.86 0.41
C ALA A 202 -4.34 -12.38 0.51
N CYS A 203 -3.49 -13.18 -0.17
CA CYS A 203 -3.52 -14.64 -0.08
C CYS A 203 -3.26 -15.12 1.36
N ARG A 204 -2.29 -14.54 2.07
CA ARG A 204 -2.05 -14.88 3.49
C ARG A 204 -3.27 -14.58 4.37
N SER A 205 -3.98 -13.50 4.10
CA SER A 205 -5.19 -13.11 4.85
C SER A 205 -6.34 -14.08 4.55
N TRP A 206 -6.50 -14.47 3.28
CA TRP A 206 -7.49 -15.46 2.85
C TRP A 206 -7.21 -16.84 3.45
N GLY A 207 -5.97 -17.34 3.38
CA GLY A 207 -5.59 -18.61 4.01
C GLY A 207 -5.84 -18.62 5.52
N LYS A 208 -5.57 -17.51 6.23
CA LYS A 208 -5.90 -17.36 7.65
C LYS A 208 -7.40 -17.39 7.91
N PHE A 209 -8.21 -16.85 7.00
CA PHE A 209 -9.66 -16.93 7.06
C PHE A 209 -10.14 -18.37 6.83
N LEU A 210 -9.72 -19.02 5.74
CA LEU A 210 -10.07 -20.42 5.40
C LEU A 210 -9.79 -21.38 6.56
N ARG A 211 -8.60 -21.25 7.17
CA ARG A 211 -8.21 -22.06 8.33
C ARG A 211 -9.13 -21.85 9.53
N ARG A 212 -9.50 -20.59 9.84
CA ARG A 212 -10.45 -20.27 10.92
C ARG A 212 -11.85 -20.82 10.65
N SER A 213 -12.21 -20.97 9.37
CA SER A 213 -13.46 -21.57 8.91
C SER A 213 -13.40 -23.10 8.79
N GLY A 214 -12.29 -23.75 9.20
CA GLY A 214 -12.14 -25.21 9.17
C GLY A 214 -11.78 -25.80 7.80
N ARG A 215 -11.48 -24.97 6.80
CA ARG A 215 -11.11 -25.35 5.43
C ARG A 215 -9.59 -25.48 5.31
N GLU A 216 -9.00 -26.43 6.03
CA GLU A 216 -7.54 -26.56 6.18
C GLU A 216 -6.81 -26.84 4.86
N GLU A 217 -7.37 -27.73 4.02
CA GLU A 217 -6.76 -28.10 2.72
C GLU A 217 -6.68 -26.89 1.79
N GLU A 218 -7.78 -26.16 1.63
CA GLU A 218 -7.82 -24.93 0.81
C GLU A 218 -6.94 -23.83 1.39
N ALA A 219 -6.86 -23.71 2.73
CA ALA A 219 -5.94 -22.78 3.37
C ALA A 219 -4.48 -23.09 3.02
N LEU A 220 -4.10 -24.37 3.02
CA LEU A 220 -2.75 -24.81 2.67
C LEU A 220 -2.42 -24.45 1.21
N GLU A 221 -3.31 -24.74 0.27
CA GLU A 221 -3.13 -24.39 -1.15
C GLU A 221 -2.89 -22.88 -1.33
N VAL A 222 -3.70 -22.04 -0.66
CA VAL A 222 -3.55 -20.58 -0.72
C VAL A 222 -2.25 -20.11 -0.07
N PHE A 223 -1.81 -20.75 1.03
CA PHE A 223 -0.53 -20.42 1.68
C PHE A 223 0.68 -20.83 0.84
N GLU A 224 0.64 -22.01 0.21
CA GLU A 224 1.68 -22.48 -0.70
C GLU A 224 1.81 -21.52 -1.89
N ARG A 225 0.69 -21.13 -2.50
CA ARG A 225 0.67 -20.12 -3.56
C ARG A 225 1.31 -18.80 -3.12
N ALA A 226 1.00 -18.32 -1.92
CA ALA A 226 1.61 -17.11 -1.37
C ALA A 226 3.12 -17.27 -1.09
N ALA A 227 3.56 -18.47 -0.70
CA ALA A 227 4.96 -18.78 -0.45
C ALA A 227 5.77 -18.86 -1.75
N ASP A 228 5.22 -19.48 -2.79
CA ASP A 228 5.82 -19.54 -4.13
C ASP A 228 6.00 -18.14 -4.70
N LEU A 229 4.93 -17.33 -4.68
CA LEU A 229 4.98 -15.94 -5.12
C LEU A 229 5.98 -15.10 -4.31
N ALA A 230 6.16 -15.37 -3.02
CA ALA A 230 7.14 -14.67 -2.20
C ALA A 230 8.59 -15.11 -2.48
N SER A 231 8.78 -16.36 -2.93
CA SER A 231 10.09 -16.98 -3.13
C SER A 231 10.62 -16.84 -4.56
N GLU A 232 9.73 -16.56 -5.51
CA GLU A 232 10.11 -16.42 -6.92
C GLU A 232 11.11 -15.27 -7.11
N PRO A 233 12.33 -15.54 -7.63
CA PRO A 233 13.26 -14.47 -7.95
C PRO A 233 12.68 -13.65 -9.10
N LEU A 234 12.77 -12.32 -8.97
CA LEU A 234 12.32 -11.40 -10.02
C LEU A 234 13.27 -11.54 -11.21
N THR A 235 12.98 -12.46 -12.12
CA THR A 235 13.62 -12.49 -13.43
C THR A 235 13.09 -11.32 -14.23
N ILE A 236 13.83 -10.22 -14.20
CA ILE A 236 13.73 -9.23 -15.26
C ILE A 236 14.30 -9.93 -16.49
N GLU A 237 13.43 -10.44 -17.36
CA GLU A 237 13.84 -10.79 -18.71
C GLU A 237 14.30 -9.49 -19.37
N THR A 238 15.60 -9.21 -19.25
CA THR A 238 16.27 -8.21 -20.08
C THR A 238 16.11 -8.69 -21.51
N HIS A 239 15.04 -8.23 -22.16
CA HIS A 239 14.92 -8.28 -23.60
C HIS A 239 16.05 -7.43 -24.16
N GLY A 240 17.20 -8.07 -24.35
CA GLY A 240 18.34 -7.49 -25.04
C GLY A 240 17.88 -7.13 -26.44
N GLN A 241 17.63 -5.85 -26.66
CA GLN A 241 17.50 -5.31 -28.00
C GLN A 241 18.87 -5.44 -28.68
N LYS A 242 18.94 -6.33 -29.67
CA LYS A 242 19.92 -6.28 -30.76
C LYS A 242 19.60 -5.10 -31.67
#